data_AF-A0A1G1C8X6-F1
#
_entry.id   AF-A0A1G1C8X6-F1
#
_cell.length_a   1.000
_cell.length_b   1.000
_cell.length_c   1.000
_cell.angle_alpha   90.00
_cell.angle_beta   90.00
_cell.angle_gamma   90.00
#
_symmetry.space_group_name_H-M   'P 1'
#
loop_
_entity.id
_entity.type
_entity.pdbx_description
1 polymer ?
#
loop_
_entity_poly.entity_id
_entity_poly.type
_entity_poly.pdbx_seq_one_letter_code
_entity_poly.pdbx_strand_id
1 'polypeptide(L)'
;MKDFSQFGDYKVVSELFSYGWIGPEQTARVLEAYQEVQSCLAASLREGIYVSPATVSRVVRAAVTGGVLEPRLKRERGRPRDLREKAKEIMQTFPQEWGYTASQQAAIVGCSVDTIFEARHEMDE
;
A
#
# COMPACT_ATOMS: atom_id res chain seq x y z
N MET A 1 23.02 -15.86 -12.14
CA MET A 1 21.92 -15.43 -13.02
C MET A 1 20.66 -16.10 -12.49
N LYS A 2 19.67 -15.34 -11.99
CA LYS A 2 18.47 -15.94 -11.37
C LYS A 2 17.55 -16.51 -12.47
N ASP A 3 17.08 -17.74 -12.27
CA ASP A 3 16.26 -18.48 -13.23
C ASP A 3 14.77 -18.07 -13.10
N PHE A 4 14.17 -17.65 -14.21
CA PHE A 4 12.79 -17.15 -14.31
C PHE A 4 11.91 -18.02 -15.22
N SER A 5 12.35 -19.23 -15.58
CA SER A 5 11.61 -20.18 -16.43
C SER A 5 10.20 -20.53 -15.91
N GLN A 6 9.97 -20.41 -14.61
CA GLN A 6 8.68 -20.66 -13.94
C GLN A 6 7.56 -19.62 -14.22
N PHE A 7 7.85 -18.52 -14.91
CA PHE A 7 6.86 -17.47 -15.20
C PHE A 7 6.26 -17.55 -16.62
N GLY A 8 6.60 -18.57 -17.41
CA GLY A 8 6.14 -18.74 -18.80
C GLY A 8 4.63 -18.93 -18.98
N ASP A 9 3.90 -19.27 -17.91
CA ASP A 9 2.47 -19.60 -17.95
C ASP A 9 1.53 -18.45 -17.54
N TYR A 10 1.99 -17.19 -17.55
CA TYR A 10 1.13 -16.03 -17.27
C TYR A 10 0.78 -15.25 -18.54
N LYS A 11 -0.49 -15.33 -18.97
CA LYS A 11 -1.07 -14.53 -20.06
C LYS A 11 -1.23 -13.06 -19.65
N VAL A 12 -0.77 -12.14 -20.50
CA VAL A 12 -0.82 -10.70 -20.29
C VAL A 12 -1.40 -10.00 -21.51
N VAL A 13 -2.26 -9.02 -21.25
CA VAL A 13 -2.81 -8.12 -22.27
C VAL A 13 -1.82 -6.99 -22.45
N SER A 14 -1.23 -6.87 -23.64
CA SER A 14 -0.42 -5.70 -24.01
C SER A 14 -1.30 -4.61 -24.63
N GLU A 15 -0.84 -3.35 -24.56
CA GLU A 15 -1.50 -2.18 -25.17
C GLU A 15 -1.60 -2.24 -26.71
N LEU A 16 -0.97 -3.25 -27.34
CA LEU A 16 -1.09 -3.52 -28.77
C LEU A 16 -2.24 -4.50 -29.12
N PHE A 17 -3.17 -4.77 -28.18
CA PHE A 17 -4.27 -5.72 -28.38
C PHE A 17 -3.80 -7.12 -28.81
N SER A 18 -2.60 -7.54 -28.40
CA SER A 18 -2.12 -8.91 -28.58
C SER A 18 -2.15 -9.66 -27.23
N TYR A 19 -2.80 -10.82 -27.23
CA TYR A 19 -2.75 -11.77 -26.12
C TYR A 19 -1.36 -12.43 -26.12
N GLY A 20 -0.45 -11.95 -25.26
CA GLY A 20 0.93 -12.46 -25.14
C GLY A 20 1.20 -13.13 -23.79
N TRP A 21 2.38 -13.74 -23.65
CA TRP A 21 2.90 -14.20 -22.36
C TRP A 21 3.92 -13.18 -21.84
N ILE A 22 3.94 -12.93 -20.54
CA ILE A 22 4.98 -12.06 -19.95
C ILE A 22 6.33 -12.76 -20.06
N GLY A 23 7.28 -12.10 -20.72
CA GLY A 23 8.65 -12.59 -20.78
C GLY A 23 9.38 -12.46 -19.43
N PRO A 24 10.50 -13.17 -19.24
CA PRO A 24 11.32 -13.07 -18.03
C PRO A 24 11.85 -11.64 -17.79
N GLU A 25 12.19 -10.91 -18.86
CA GLU A 25 12.64 -9.52 -18.77
C GLU A 25 11.55 -8.59 -18.23
N GLN A 26 10.34 -8.70 -18.75
CA GLN A 26 9.21 -7.88 -18.30
C GLN A 26 8.77 -8.28 -16.89
N THR A 27 8.90 -9.56 -16.52
CA THR A 27 8.66 -10.06 -15.16
C THR A 27 9.64 -9.41 -14.17
N ALA A 28 10.93 -9.35 -14.50
CA ALA A 28 11.93 -8.72 -13.66
C ALA A 28 11.62 -7.23 -13.43
N ARG A 29 11.31 -6.49 -14.50
CA ARG A 29 10.94 -5.06 -14.42
C ARG A 29 9.69 -4.82 -13.56
N VAL A 30 8.68 -5.69 -13.68
CA VAL A 30 7.46 -5.61 -12.86
C VAL A 30 7.75 -5.84 -11.38
N LEU A 31 8.61 -6.82 -11.05
CA LEU A 31 8.98 -7.10 -9.67
C LEU A 31 9.83 -5.97 -9.07
N GLU A 32 10.77 -5.39 -9.84
CA GLU A 32 11.54 -4.21 -9.44
C GLU A 32 10.63 -3.00 -9.19
N ALA A 33 9.77 -2.66 -10.16
CA ALA A 33 8.81 -1.58 -10.03
C ALA A 33 7.90 -1.75 -8.81
N TYR A 34 7.42 -2.97 -8.55
CA TYR A 34 6.63 -3.28 -7.36
C TYR A 34 7.44 -3.14 -6.06
N GLN A 35 8.70 -3.59 -6.05
CA GLN A 35 9.56 -3.46 -4.87
C GLN A 35 9.83 -1.99 -4.49
N GLU A 36 9.91 -1.10 -5.47
CA GLU A 36 10.08 0.34 -5.22
C GLU A 36 8.82 1.00 -4.64
N VAL A 37 7.66 0.76 -5.27
CA VAL A 37 6.43 1.53 -4.96
C VAL A 37 5.46 0.81 -4.04
N GLN A 38 5.65 -0.50 -3.83
CA GLN A 38 4.81 -1.37 -2.98
C GLN A 38 3.31 -1.31 -3.31
N SER A 39 2.96 -1.00 -4.57
CA SER A 39 1.59 -0.82 -5.04
C SER A 39 1.46 -1.39 -6.46
N CYS A 40 0.52 -2.31 -6.67
CA CYS A 40 0.28 -2.90 -7.99
C CYS A 40 -0.16 -1.85 -9.02
N LEU A 41 -0.96 -0.86 -8.58
CA LEU A 41 -1.41 0.23 -9.43
C LEU A 41 -0.25 1.16 -9.80
N ALA A 42 0.50 1.64 -8.81
CA ALA A 42 1.62 2.53 -9.07
C ALA A 42 2.72 1.84 -9.91
N ALA A 43 2.95 0.55 -9.69
CA ALA A 43 3.91 -0.22 -10.48
C ALA A 43 3.48 -0.35 -11.95
N SER A 44 2.19 -0.57 -12.23
CA SER A 44 1.68 -0.63 -13.62
C SER A 44 1.73 0.70 -14.36
N LEU A 45 1.89 1.82 -13.65
CA LEU A 45 1.98 3.15 -14.24
C LEU A 45 3.44 3.61 -14.45
N ARG A 46 4.43 2.79 -14.07
CA ARG A 46 5.84 3.09 -14.28
C ARG A 46 6.19 2.98 -15.77
N GLU A 47 7.07 3.85 -16.23
CA GLU A 47 7.61 3.80 -17.58
C GLU A 47 8.26 2.44 -17.85
N GLY A 48 7.97 1.85 -19.02
CA GLY A 48 8.46 0.52 -19.39
C GLY A 48 7.69 -0.66 -18.78
N ILE A 49 6.63 -0.41 -17.99
CA ILE A 49 5.73 -1.46 -17.50
C ILE A 49 4.45 -1.51 -18.33
N TYR A 50 4.41 -2.46 -19.27
CA TYR A 50 3.28 -2.65 -20.20
C TYR A 50 2.23 -3.65 -19.70
N VAL A 51 2.01 -3.73 -18.39
CA VAL A 51 1.10 -4.73 -17.81
C VAL A 51 0.11 -4.09 -16.84
N SER A 52 -1.14 -4.57 -16.87
CA SER A 52 -2.19 -4.05 -16.00
C SER A 52 -1.90 -4.30 -14.50
N PRO A 53 -2.48 -3.50 -13.58
CA PRO A 53 -2.34 -3.73 -12.14
C PRO A 53 -2.73 -5.15 -11.71
N ALA A 54 -3.72 -5.75 -12.37
CA ALA A 54 -4.15 -7.12 -12.12
C ALA A 54 -3.07 -8.14 -12.51
N THR A 55 -2.33 -7.87 -13.58
CA THR A 55 -1.19 -8.68 -13.99
C THR A 55 -0.03 -8.54 -13.02
N VAL A 56 0.30 -7.31 -12.61
CA VAL A 56 1.30 -7.07 -11.55
C VAL A 56 0.98 -7.89 -10.32
N SER A 57 -0.28 -7.88 -9.87
CA SER A 57 -0.74 -8.65 -8.71
C SER A 57 -0.51 -10.16 -8.88
N ARG A 58 -0.80 -10.73 -10.05
CA ARG A 58 -0.54 -12.15 -10.34
C ARG A 58 0.95 -12.49 -10.33
N VAL A 59 1.77 -11.66 -10.96
CA VAL A 59 3.24 -11.83 -11.03
C VAL A 59 3.85 -11.75 -9.62
N VAL A 60 3.48 -10.74 -8.84
CA VAL A 60 3.95 -10.58 -7.46
C VAL A 60 3.52 -11.77 -6.60
N ARG A 61 2.25 -12.20 -6.70
CA ARG A 61 1.77 -13.38 -5.97
C ARG A 61 2.55 -14.64 -6.34
N ALA A 62 2.79 -14.87 -7.62
CA ALA A 62 3.59 -15.99 -8.10
C ALA A 62 5.03 -15.94 -7.57
N ALA A 63 5.66 -14.76 -7.60
CA ALA A 63 7.01 -14.56 -7.09
C ALA A 63 7.11 -14.76 -5.57
N VAL A 64 6.08 -14.37 -4.80
CA VAL A 64 6.00 -14.65 -3.36
C VAL A 64 5.84 -16.15 -3.11
N THR A 65 4.90 -16.81 -3.78
CA THR A 65 4.67 -18.25 -3.63
C THR A 65 5.91 -19.06 -4.02
N GLY A 66 6.62 -18.65 -5.08
CA GLY A 66 7.85 -19.30 -5.55
C GLY A 66 9.12 -18.92 -4.77
N GLY A 67 9.01 -18.12 -3.70
CA GLY A 67 10.15 -17.71 -2.87
C GLY A 67 11.15 -16.78 -3.57
N VAL A 68 10.79 -16.21 -4.72
CA VAL A 68 11.62 -15.25 -5.48
C VAL A 68 11.56 -13.86 -4.84
N LEU A 69 10.40 -13.49 -4.32
CA LEU A 69 10.17 -12.25 -3.60
C LEU A 69 9.79 -12.58 -2.16
N GLU A 70 10.57 -12.10 -1.20
CA GLU A 70 10.19 -12.21 0.21
C GLU A 70 8.90 -11.41 0.43
N PRO A 71 7.84 -12.02 0.98
CA PRO A 71 6.64 -11.27 1.33
C PRO A 71 7.02 -10.21 2.36
N ARG A 72 7.16 -8.96 1.92
CA ARG A 72 7.27 -7.82 2.83
C ARG A 72 5.90 -7.61 3.47
N LEU A 73 5.65 -8.36 4.54
CA LEU A 73 4.63 -8.03 5.51
C LEU A 73 5.06 -6.73 6.20
N LYS A 74 4.60 -5.61 5.66
CA LYS A 74 4.13 -4.47 6.44
C LYS A 74 3.29 -3.59 5.53
N ARG A 75 1.99 -3.92 5.46
CA ARG A 75 1.03 -2.83 5.69
C ARG A 75 1.40 -2.33 7.08
N GLU A 76 2.07 -1.19 7.17
CA GLU A 76 1.87 -0.36 8.35
C GLU A 76 0.39 -0.03 8.35
N ARG A 77 -0.40 -0.91 8.98
CA ARG A 77 -1.76 -0.62 9.37
C ARG A 77 -1.61 0.37 10.52
N GLY A 78 -1.48 1.63 10.15
CA GLY A 78 -1.40 2.75 11.05
C GLY A 78 -1.45 3.99 10.20
N ARG A 79 -2.47 4.82 10.40
CA ARG A 79 -2.32 6.25 10.12
C ARG A 79 -1.02 6.73 10.77
N PRO A 80 -0.34 7.75 10.21
CA PRO A 80 0.93 8.26 10.74
C PRO A 80 0.84 8.34 12.27
N ARG A 81 1.70 7.61 12.97
CA ARG A 81 1.72 7.56 14.44
C ARG A 81 1.69 8.97 15.03
N ASP A 82 2.37 9.89 14.35
CA ASP A 82 2.42 11.33 14.62
C ASP A 82 1.04 11.99 14.69
N LEU A 83 0.08 11.61 13.84
CA LEU A 83 -1.27 12.17 13.88
C LEU A 83 -2.07 11.65 15.07
N ARG A 84 -1.82 10.41 15.50
CA ARG A 84 -2.45 9.84 16.70
C ARG A 84 -1.89 10.45 17.97
N GLU A 85 -0.57 10.62 18.06
CA GLU A 85 0.07 11.27 19.20
C GLU A 85 -0.41 12.73 19.33
N LYS A 86 -0.46 13.49 18.22
CA LYS A 86 -1.05 14.83 18.18
C LYS A 86 -2.53 14.85 18.57
N ALA A 87 -3.31 13.85 18.16
CA ALA A 87 -4.71 13.74 18.57
C ALA A 87 -4.85 13.55 20.09
N LYS A 88 -4.01 12.72 20.71
CA LYS A 88 -4.00 12.52 22.18
C LYS A 88 -3.61 13.81 22.92
N GLU A 89 -2.58 14.52 22.45
CA GLU A 89 -2.16 15.81 23.02
C GLU A 89 -3.27 16.88 22.95
N ILE A 90 -3.94 16.98 21.79
CA ILE A 90 -5.07 17.92 21.62
C ILE A 90 -6.25 17.56 22.50
N MET A 91 -6.53 16.28 22.71
CA MET A 91 -7.60 15.85 23.61
C MET A 91 -7.32 16.18 25.07
N GLN A 92 -6.06 16.15 25.51
CA GLN A 92 -5.66 16.57 26.86
C GLN A 92 -5.69 18.10 27.02
N THR A 93 -5.29 18.83 25.97
CA THR A 93 -5.24 20.30 25.97
C THR A 93 -6.63 20.92 25.86
N PHE A 94 -7.51 20.28 25.09
CA PHE A 94 -8.88 20.74 24.81
C PHE A 94 -9.88 19.61 25.10
N PRO A 95 -10.08 19.24 26.38
CA PRO A 95 -10.95 18.13 26.73
C PRO A 95 -12.41 18.43 26.39
N GLN A 96 -13.18 17.36 26.13
CA GLN A 96 -14.62 17.48 25.86
C GLN A 96 -15.39 18.07 27.04
N GLU A 97 -14.90 17.87 28.26
CA GLU A 97 -15.44 18.46 29.49
C GLU A 97 -15.44 19.99 29.48
N TRP A 98 -14.54 20.60 28.70
CA TRP A 98 -14.47 22.06 28.48
C TRP A 98 -15.33 22.52 27.30
N GLY A 99 -16.15 21.62 26.72
CA GLY A 99 -17.06 21.91 25.62
C GLY A 99 -16.47 21.73 24.22
N TYR A 100 -15.24 21.21 24.08
CA TYR A 100 -14.60 20.98 22.78
C TYR A 100 -15.08 19.68 22.13
N THR A 101 -15.79 19.78 21.02
CA THR A 101 -16.29 18.61 20.28
C THR A 101 -15.17 17.85 19.57
N ALA A 102 -15.40 16.56 19.28
CA ALA A 102 -14.45 15.75 18.51
C ALA A 102 -14.16 16.35 17.12
N SER A 103 -15.14 17.01 16.51
CA SER A 103 -14.97 17.72 15.23
C SER A 103 -14.03 18.92 15.33
N GLN A 104 -14.10 19.67 16.43
CA GLN A 104 -13.18 20.79 16.68
C GLN A 104 -11.76 20.30 16.94
N GLN A 105 -11.60 19.24 17.74
CA GLN A 105 -10.31 18.59 17.98
C GLN A 105 -9.70 18.07 16.66
N ALA A 106 -10.51 17.43 15.82
CA ALA A 106 -10.08 16.93 14.50
C ALA A 106 -9.61 18.06 13.57
N ALA A 107 -10.32 19.19 13.56
CA ALA A 107 -9.95 20.37 12.77
C ALA A 107 -8.61 20.97 13.21
N ILE A 108 -8.32 21.01 14.51
CA ILE A 108 -7.04 21.52 15.05
C ILE A 108 -5.88 20.61 14.62
N VAL A 109 -6.07 19.29 14.65
CA VAL A 109 -5.03 18.31 14.24
C VAL A 109 -4.91 18.20 12.72
N GLY A 110 -5.94 18.58 11.97
CA GLY A 110 -6.02 18.38 10.52
C GLY A 110 -6.29 16.93 10.14
N CYS A 111 -7.11 16.22 10.92
CA CYS A 111 -7.44 14.80 10.70
C CYS A 111 -8.95 14.55 10.64
N SER A 112 -9.37 13.31 10.36
CA SER A 112 -10.79 12.94 10.43
C SER A 112 -11.25 12.76 11.87
N VAL A 113 -12.54 12.99 12.14
CA VAL A 113 -13.16 12.76 13.45
C VAL A 113 -12.93 11.33 13.96
N ASP A 114 -12.95 10.34 13.07
CA ASP A 114 -12.64 8.94 13.42
C ASP A 114 -11.24 8.77 14.03
N THR A 115 -10.26 9.59 13.61
CA THR A 115 -8.91 9.57 14.22
C THR A 115 -8.95 9.94 15.69
N ILE A 116 -9.81 10.91 16.04
CA ILE A 116 -9.99 11.35 17.43
C ILE A 116 -10.66 10.25 18.26
N PHE A 117 -11.66 9.56 17.70
CA PHE A 117 -12.32 8.44 18.38
C PHE A 117 -11.39 7.24 18.57
N GLU A 118 -10.60 6.88 17.55
CA GLU A 118 -9.57 5.83 17.68
C GLU A 118 -8.54 6.20 18.76
N ALA A 119 -8.02 7.43 18.73
CA ALA A 119 -7.05 7.90 19.70
C ALA A 119 -7.60 7.90 21.13
N ARG A 120 -8.89 8.20 21.31
CA ARG A 120 -9.58 8.13 22.60
C ARG A 120 -9.69 6.71 23.12
N HIS A 121 -10.12 5.78 22.27
CA HIS A 121 -10.24 4.38 22.64
C HIS A 121 -8.89 3.80 23.11
N GLU A 122 -7.79 4.21 22.48
CA GLU A 122 -6.43 3.84 22.90
C GLU A 122 -5.94 4.53 24.19
N MET A 123 -6.62 5.57 24.69
CA MET A 123 -6.30 6.22 25.98
C MET A 123 -7.08 5.61 27.14
N ASP A 124 -8.22 4.99 26.85
CA ASP A 124 -9.09 4.34 27.83
C ASP A 124 -8.68 2.87 28.09
N GLU A 125 -7.86 2.27 27.22
CA GLU A 125 -7.19 0.96 27.39
C GLU A 125 -5.87 1.05 28.19
#